data_AF-A0A2G4KD05-F1
#
_entry.id   AF-A0A2G4KD05-F1
#
_cell.length_a   1.000
_cell.length_b   1.000
_cell.length_c   1.000
_cell.angle_alpha   90.00
_cell.angle_beta   90.00
_cell.angle_gamma   90.00
#
_symmetry.space_group_name_H-M   'P 1'
#
loop_
_entity.id
_entity.type
_entity.pdbx_description
1 polymer ?
#
loop_
_entity_poly.entity_id
_entity_poly.type
_entity_poly.pdbx_seq_one_letter_code
_entity_poly.pdbx_strand_id
1 'polypeptide(L)'
;MALLHPSGREITRQEIARARASANAGEGRRGHAYQGADDNGVWTANWPARLQSADRDWLPARNMSVARARDLVNNELGGRSIISRRRNAAVGRGWRRSSRPSARALGITKEQARELGQAIEVEWDLYAYGHNFSCDAERRFTFGQLLRVAATHLMQDGEFLAIVEWAEEEPTKYKTRLRMVDPDRLCNPRGLADNAQIGEGHTIRGGVEYDANNIPVAYWIRERHPNDVGLAVAMSEPTRWERFAHPLGRAQVLHGFDPERAGQSRGVSAFASALKGFRALSRFSDATLQSAVINALVVGFMQSSSGPEAVSESFTAEDLAAFEGDREEFYKKSPVKIGEAILPVLPLGDELKLATASKDVGQFDAFFRSIYRLICATLGVTYEEGSMDYSSTNYSSARAAMIPAWKETEAFMGTIDAMLATPFHAAWLEEAFEVGHIAPANDNAPSWYEAQEAYAKGRWIGPGRGYIDQTKEVTAAAGRLEAMISTLEDECAEQGKDFVEVLDQREYEMSLIADRPHLAAAMAAGMNPLTGQAAAPAPPEGQVAPEDARPAARSALAQMRATADSPAHEAFLDARPAA
;
A
#
# COMPACT_ATOMS: atom_id res chain seq x y z
N MET A 1 7.69 -57.94 31.69
CA MET A 1 7.87 -57.31 30.37
C MET A 1 9.03 -56.33 30.50
N ALA A 2 10.21 -56.68 29.99
CA ALA A 2 11.40 -55.82 30.08
C ALA A 2 11.31 -54.71 29.01
N LEU A 3 11.59 -53.46 29.40
CA LEU A 3 11.67 -52.35 28.45
C LEU A 3 12.99 -52.46 27.69
N LEU A 4 12.92 -52.54 26.36
CA LEU A 4 14.07 -52.66 25.47
C LEU A 4 14.41 -51.30 24.87
N HIS A 5 15.71 -51.00 24.79
CA HIS A 5 16.26 -49.86 24.07
C HIS A 5 16.05 -50.05 22.55
N PRO A 6 16.00 -49.00 21.71
CA PRO A 6 15.90 -49.14 20.25
C PRO A 6 16.98 -50.02 19.59
N SER A 7 18.08 -50.28 20.30
CA SER A 7 19.13 -51.23 19.89
C SER A 7 18.92 -52.67 20.36
N GLY A 8 17.76 -53.01 20.92
CA GLY A 8 17.39 -54.35 21.39
C GLY A 8 17.98 -54.77 22.75
N ARG A 9 18.77 -53.90 23.41
CA ARG A 9 19.32 -54.16 24.75
C ARG A 9 18.28 -53.87 25.84
N GLU A 10 18.20 -54.72 26.86
CA GLU A 10 17.38 -54.44 28.06
C GLU A 10 17.84 -53.18 28.78
N ILE A 11 16.90 -52.26 29.02
CA ILE A 11 17.14 -51.04 29.77
C ILE A 11 17.26 -51.40 31.24
N THR A 12 18.41 -51.10 31.83
CA THR A 12 18.72 -51.47 33.21
C THR A 12 17.91 -50.63 34.20
N ARG A 13 17.66 -51.17 35.40
CA ARG A 13 16.98 -50.41 36.47
C ARG A 13 17.69 -49.12 36.85
N GLN A 14 19.02 -49.07 36.72
CA GLN A 14 19.81 -47.87 36.95
C GLN A 14 19.59 -46.81 35.86
N GLU A 15 19.43 -47.20 34.59
CA GLU A 15 19.10 -46.27 33.50
C GLU A 15 17.68 -45.71 33.65
N ILE A 16 16.72 -46.56 34.04
CA ILE A 16 15.36 -46.12 34.37
C ILE A 16 15.39 -45.18 35.58
N ALA A 17 16.18 -45.50 36.62
CA ALA A 17 16.34 -44.65 37.79
C ALA A 17 17.05 -43.33 37.46
N ARG A 18 18.03 -43.31 36.55
CA ARG A 18 18.69 -42.09 36.06
C ARG A 18 17.77 -41.24 35.21
N ALA A 19 16.99 -41.82 34.31
CA ALA A 19 16.00 -41.11 33.50
C ALA A 19 14.87 -40.54 34.37
N ARG A 20 14.43 -41.29 35.39
CA ARG A 20 13.49 -40.79 36.40
C ARG A 20 14.11 -39.75 37.32
N ALA A 21 15.38 -39.90 37.67
CA ALA A 21 16.12 -38.91 38.45
C ALA A 21 16.38 -37.64 37.65
N SER A 22 16.62 -37.70 36.32
CA SER A 22 16.72 -36.51 35.47
C SER A 22 15.37 -35.87 35.18
N ALA A 23 14.29 -36.67 35.16
CA ALA A 23 12.92 -36.16 35.05
C ALA A 23 12.42 -35.53 36.37
N ASN A 24 12.84 -36.06 37.53
CA ASN A 24 12.43 -35.61 38.87
C ASN A 24 13.38 -34.58 39.49
N ALA A 25 14.69 -34.67 39.23
CA ALA A 25 15.63 -33.57 39.41
C ALA A 25 15.44 -32.64 38.22
N GLY A 26 14.28 -31.98 38.18
CA GLY A 26 14.13 -30.81 37.34
C GLY A 26 15.30 -29.90 37.66
N GLU A 27 16.20 -29.71 36.68
CA GLU A 27 16.99 -28.48 36.61
C GLU A 27 16.07 -27.36 37.04
N GLY A 28 16.43 -26.67 38.13
CA GLY A 28 15.55 -25.74 38.83
C GLY A 28 14.79 -24.89 37.82
N ARG A 29 13.55 -25.27 37.55
CA ARG A 29 12.73 -24.68 36.50
C ARG A 29 12.42 -23.29 36.99
N ARG A 30 13.23 -22.32 36.56
CA ARG A 30 12.92 -20.91 36.72
C ARG A 30 11.78 -20.63 35.77
N GLY A 31 10.56 -20.95 36.20
CA GLY A 31 9.38 -20.41 35.55
C GLY A 31 9.56 -18.91 35.50
N HIS A 32 9.64 -18.35 34.29
CA HIS A 32 9.62 -16.92 34.12
C HIS A 32 8.27 -16.41 34.65
N ALA A 33 8.28 -15.32 35.42
CA ALA A 33 7.04 -14.72 35.93
C ALA A 33 6.10 -14.31 34.79
N TYR A 34 6.67 -14.02 33.61
CA TYR A 34 5.94 -13.84 32.36
C TYR A 34 6.02 -15.12 31.52
N GLN A 35 4.88 -15.82 31.39
CA GLN A 35 4.78 -17.07 30.62
C GLN A 35 5.14 -16.90 29.13
N GLY A 36 5.00 -15.69 28.58
CA GLY A 36 5.40 -15.39 27.20
C GLY A 36 6.92 -15.38 26.97
N ALA A 37 7.72 -15.35 28.03
CA ALA A 37 9.19 -15.43 27.97
C ALA A 37 9.72 -16.82 28.36
N ASP A 38 8.83 -17.79 28.64
CA ASP A 38 9.23 -19.16 28.95
C ASP A 38 9.79 -19.83 27.69
N ASP A 39 11.05 -20.21 27.71
CA ASP A 39 11.74 -20.89 26.61
C ASP A 39 11.47 -22.40 26.59
N ASN A 40 10.77 -22.93 27.60
CA ASN A 40 10.52 -24.34 27.79
C ASN A 40 9.01 -24.69 27.81
N GLY A 41 8.14 -23.72 27.56
CA GLY A 41 6.70 -23.91 27.48
C GLY A 41 6.25 -24.66 26.21
N VAL A 42 5.15 -25.42 26.30
CA VAL A 42 4.59 -26.21 25.16
C VAL A 42 4.35 -25.33 23.92
N TRP A 43 3.97 -24.07 24.13
CA TRP A 43 3.63 -23.13 23.06
C TRP A 43 4.82 -22.29 22.56
N THR A 44 5.88 -22.15 23.35
CA THR A 44 6.99 -21.22 23.12
C THR A 44 8.33 -21.90 22.88
N ALA A 45 8.47 -23.20 23.16
CA ALA A 45 9.73 -23.95 23.03
C ALA A 45 10.34 -23.96 21.62
N ASN A 46 9.53 -23.81 20.57
CA ASN A 46 9.99 -23.70 19.18
C ASN A 46 9.94 -22.26 18.63
N TRP A 47 9.85 -21.25 19.50
CA TRP A 47 9.88 -19.83 19.15
C TRP A 47 11.15 -19.17 19.72
N PRO A 48 12.32 -19.34 19.09
CA PRO A 48 13.57 -18.73 19.56
C PRO A 48 13.66 -17.23 19.19
N ALA A 49 12.76 -16.41 19.73
CA ALA A 49 12.83 -14.95 19.57
C ALA A 49 14.04 -14.40 20.32
N ARG A 50 14.82 -13.53 19.68
CA ARG A 50 15.99 -12.89 20.26
C ARG A 50 15.79 -11.38 20.27
N LEU A 51 16.19 -10.73 21.35
CA LEU A 51 16.24 -9.27 21.39
C LEU A 51 17.49 -8.80 20.61
N GLN A 52 17.29 -8.09 19.51
CA GLN A 52 18.36 -7.51 18.70
C GLN A 52 18.07 -6.04 18.40
N SER A 53 19.03 -5.30 17.83
CA SER A 53 18.78 -3.95 17.32
C SER A 53 17.97 -4.01 16.02
N ALA A 54 17.32 -2.89 15.66
CA ALA A 54 16.55 -2.78 14.42
C ALA A 54 17.37 -3.19 13.18
N ASP A 55 18.59 -2.66 13.07
CA ASP A 55 19.49 -2.96 11.96
C ASP A 55 19.97 -4.42 11.94
N ARG A 56 20.18 -5.04 13.10
CA ARG A 56 20.64 -6.43 13.15
C ARG A 56 19.55 -7.41 12.72
N ASP A 57 18.30 -7.12 13.07
CA ASP A 57 17.13 -7.89 12.62
C ASP A 57 16.87 -7.69 11.12
N TRP A 58 17.02 -6.45 10.62
CA TRP A 58 16.58 -6.09 9.27
C TRP A 58 17.65 -6.18 8.19
N LEU A 59 18.83 -5.58 8.36
CA LEU A 59 19.82 -5.42 7.27
C LEU A 59 20.22 -6.76 6.60
N PRO A 60 20.45 -7.87 7.33
CA PRO A 60 20.75 -9.15 6.71
C PRO A 60 19.58 -9.74 5.90
N ALA A 61 18.34 -9.46 6.31
CA ALA A 61 17.13 -9.98 5.69
C ALA A 61 16.59 -9.10 4.56
N ARG A 62 16.98 -7.82 4.52
CA ARG A 62 16.46 -6.79 3.62
C ARG A 62 16.39 -7.26 2.17
N ASN A 63 17.52 -7.62 1.57
CA ASN A 63 17.61 -7.87 0.13
C ASN A 63 16.69 -9.02 -0.31
N MET A 64 16.61 -10.10 0.48
CA MET A 64 15.74 -11.24 0.17
C MET A 64 14.26 -10.87 0.35
N SER A 65 13.93 -10.11 1.40
CA SER A 65 12.56 -9.64 1.65
C SER A 65 12.08 -8.69 0.54
N VAL A 66 12.90 -7.72 0.15
CA VAL A 66 12.62 -6.78 -0.94
C VAL A 66 12.49 -7.51 -2.28
N ALA A 67 13.41 -8.43 -2.61
CA ALA A 67 13.31 -9.22 -3.83
C ALA A 67 12.00 -10.03 -3.91
N ARG A 68 11.57 -10.63 -2.80
CA ARG A 68 10.30 -11.36 -2.71
C ARG A 68 9.09 -10.42 -2.78
N ALA A 69 9.17 -9.22 -2.20
CA ALA A 69 8.11 -8.22 -2.32
C ALA A 69 7.97 -7.74 -3.76
N ARG A 70 9.08 -7.52 -4.47
CA ARG A 70 9.08 -7.17 -5.90
C ARG A 70 8.50 -8.30 -6.77
N ASP A 71 8.90 -9.55 -6.53
CA ASP A 71 8.36 -10.72 -7.22
C ASP A 71 6.85 -10.88 -6.99
N LEU A 72 6.41 -10.74 -5.74
CA LEU A 72 5.01 -10.76 -5.35
C LEU A 72 4.20 -9.73 -6.15
N VAL A 73 4.68 -8.49 -6.23
CA VAL A 73 3.96 -7.40 -6.91
C VAL A 73 3.89 -7.62 -8.42
N ASN A 74 4.87 -8.31 -8.99
CA ASN A 74 4.89 -8.62 -10.42
C ASN A 74 3.94 -9.77 -10.78
N ASN A 75 3.83 -10.78 -9.91
CA ASN A 75 3.17 -12.05 -10.24
C ASN A 75 1.82 -12.27 -9.53
N GLU A 76 1.62 -11.71 -8.33
CA GLU A 76 0.41 -11.93 -7.54
C GLU A 76 -0.60 -10.79 -7.70
N LEU A 77 -1.83 -11.16 -8.11
CA LEU A 77 -2.92 -10.22 -8.43
C LEU A 77 -3.26 -9.29 -7.26
N GLY A 78 -3.36 -9.84 -6.05
CA GLY A 78 -3.71 -9.07 -4.85
C GLY A 78 -2.63 -8.06 -4.46
N GLY A 79 -1.36 -8.46 -4.52
CA GLY A 79 -0.22 -7.57 -4.22
C GLY A 79 -0.16 -6.39 -5.20
N ARG A 80 -0.32 -6.66 -6.50
CA ARG A 80 -0.36 -5.61 -7.53
C ARG A 80 -1.54 -4.65 -7.36
N SER A 81 -2.72 -5.17 -7.02
CA SER A 81 -3.92 -4.37 -6.75
C SER A 81 -3.64 -3.37 -5.63
N ILE A 82 -3.20 -3.86 -4.48
CA ILE A 82 -2.99 -3.05 -3.27
C ILE A 82 -2.02 -1.89 -3.52
N ILE A 83 -0.86 -2.14 -4.13
CA ILE A 83 0.11 -1.08 -4.46
C ILE A 83 -0.51 -0.03 -5.38
N SER A 84 -1.21 -0.46 -6.43
CA SER A 84 -1.81 0.47 -7.38
C SER A 84 -2.83 1.38 -6.70
N ARG A 85 -3.67 0.83 -5.81
CA ARG A 85 -4.68 1.59 -5.07
C ARG A 85 -4.06 2.56 -4.10
N ARG A 86 -3.13 2.11 -3.27
CA ARG A 86 -2.46 2.97 -2.28
C ARG A 86 -1.72 4.13 -2.96
N ARG A 87 -0.96 3.85 -4.03
CA ARG A 87 -0.27 4.87 -4.83
C ARG A 87 -1.24 5.86 -5.47
N ASN A 88 -2.38 5.38 -5.98
CA ASN A 88 -3.38 6.26 -6.60
C ASN A 88 -4.11 7.11 -5.57
N ALA A 89 -4.40 6.58 -4.38
CA ALA A 89 -5.00 7.32 -3.27
C ALA A 89 -4.04 8.38 -2.70
N ALA A 90 -2.77 8.02 -2.50
CA ALA A 90 -1.77 8.90 -1.90
C ALA A 90 -1.28 10.00 -2.86
N VAL A 91 -1.01 9.67 -4.13
CA VAL A 91 -0.37 10.63 -5.06
C VAL A 91 -1.32 11.07 -6.18
N GLY A 92 -2.17 10.17 -6.68
CA GLY A 92 -3.06 10.46 -7.80
C GLY A 92 -2.30 10.99 -9.01
N ARG A 93 -2.66 12.18 -9.49
CA ARG A 93 -2.01 12.86 -10.63
C ARG A 93 -0.76 13.65 -10.23
N GLY A 94 -0.55 13.87 -8.95
CA GLY A 94 0.47 14.77 -8.40
C GLY A 94 -0.10 15.57 -7.25
N TRP A 95 0.78 16.27 -6.54
CA TRP A 95 0.41 17.15 -5.44
C TRP A 95 0.55 18.61 -5.84
N ARG A 96 -0.39 19.43 -5.40
CA ARG A 96 -0.32 20.87 -5.55
C ARG A 96 0.34 21.49 -4.32
N ARG A 97 1.18 22.49 -4.53
CA ARG A 97 1.75 23.28 -3.43
C ARG A 97 0.79 24.39 -3.04
N SER A 98 0.49 24.51 -1.74
CA SER A 98 -0.15 25.70 -1.15
C SER A 98 0.86 26.37 -0.23
N SER A 99 1.52 27.42 -0.72
CA SER A 99 2.59 28.14 -0.06
C SER A 99 2.03 29.17 0.90
N ARG A 100 2.52 29.15 2.14
CA ARG A 100 2.05 30.03 3.21
C ARG A 100 3.24 30.60 4.00
N PRO A 101 4.04 31.48 3.38
CA PRO A 101 5.15 32.14 4.07
C PRO A 101 4.67 32.77 5.39
N SER A 102 5.45 32.60 6.46
CA SER A 102 5.05 33.06 7.79
C SER A 102 5.22 34.57 7.92
N ALA A 103 4.15 35.33 7.68
CA ALA A 103 4.13 36.80 7.79
C ALA A 103 4.79 37.31 9.08
N ARG A 104 4.45 36.71 10.22
CA ARG A 104 4.98 37.09 11.54
C ARG A 104 6.48 36.83 11.69
N ALA A 105 6.97 35.67 11.22
CA ALA A 105 8.39 35.34 11.32
C ALA A 105 9.25 36.15 10.34
N LEU A 106 8.66 36.52 9.20
CA LEU A 106 9.31 37.33 8.17
C LEU A 106 9.20 38.84 8.42
N GLY A 107 8.40 39.28 9.41
CA GLY A 107 8.18 40.70 9.67
C GLY A 107 7.41 41.44 8.55
N ILE A 108 6.62 40.72 7.76
CA ILE A 108 5.86 41.25 6.62
C ILE A 108 4.34 41.25 6.90
N THR A 109 3.56 41.96 6.07
CA THR A 109 2.10 41.95 6.20
C THR A 109 1.51 40.62 5.73
N LYS A 110 0.25 40.33 6.10
CA LYS A 110 -0.44 39.11 5.65
C LYS A 110 -0.68 39.11 4.14
N GLU A 111 -0.93 40.29 3.60
CA GLU A 111 -1.16 40.53 2.17
C GLU A 111 0.13 40.26 1.39
N GLN A 112 1.25 40.80 1.85
CA GLN A 112 2.58 40.52 1.28
C GLN A 112 2.94 39.05 1.33
N ALA A 113 2.65 38.36 2.44
CA ALA A 113 2.89 36.92 2.55
C ALA A 113 2.01 36.10 1.58
N ARG A 114 0.78 36.55 1.31
CA ARG A 114 -0.12 35.92 0.33
C ARG A 114 0.38 36.11 -1.09
N GLU A 115 0.76 37.33 -1.47
CA GLU A 115 1.33 37.63 -2.79
C GLU A 115 2.62 36.82 -3.04
N LEU A 116 3.51 36.77 -2.03
CA LEU A 116 4.71 35.94 -2.09
C LEU A 116 4.38 34.45 -2.25
N GLY A 117 3.39 33.94 -1.49
CA GLY A 117 2.91 32.57 -1.61
C GLY A 117 2.43 32.25 -3.02
N GLN A 118 1.60 33.12 -3.61
CA GLN A 118 1.11 32.96 -4.99
C GLN A 118 2.25 32.98 -6.02
N ALA A 119 3.22 33.89 -5.87
CA ALA A 119 4.38 33.94 -6.75
C ALA A 119 5.19 32.62 -6.70
N ILE A 120 5.41 32.08 -5.49
CA ILE A 120 6.09 30.79 -5.30
C ILE A 120 5.31 29.66 -5.96
N GLU A 121 3.98 29.62 -5.78
CA GLU A 121 3.13 28.56 -6.35
C GLU A 121 3.14 28.55 -7.89
N VAL A 122 3.03 29.72 -8.52
CA VAL A 122 3.09 29.85 -9.99
C VAL A 122 4.43 29.35 -10.52
N GLU A 123 5.52 29.80 -9.92
CA GLU A 123 6.87 29.40 -10.31
C GLU A 123 7.12 27.91 -10.09
N TRP A 124 6.63 27.37 -8.98
CA TRP A 124 6.72 25.95 -8.67
C TRP A 124 5.95 25.11 -9.68
N ASP A 125 4.69 25.45 -9.99
CA ASP A 125 3.87 24.68 -10.92
C ASP A 125 4.49 24.64 -12.33
N LEU A 126 5.03 25.76 -12.81
CA LEU A 126 5.72 25.82 -14.10
C LEU A 126 6.98 24.96 -14.14
N TYR A 127 7.72 24.88 -13.02
CA TYR A 127 8.93 24.07 -12.90
C TYR A 127 8.63 22.58 -12.73
N ALA A 128 7.71 22.24 -11.82
CA ALA A 128 7.41 20.88 -11.38
C ALA A 128 6.50 20.11 -12.35
N TYR A 129 5.63 20.82 -13.09
CA TYR A 129 4.67 20.24 -14.02
C TYR A 129 4.83 20.74 -15.46
N GLY A 130 5.92 21.44 -15.75
CA GLY A 130 6.28 21.89 -17.10
C GLY A 130 6.50 20.73 -18.08
N HIS A 131 6.15 20.95 -19.36
CA HIS A 131 6.26 19.96 -20.43
C HIS A 131 7.71 19.54 -20.77
N ASN A 132 8.72 20.22 -20.21
CA ASN A 132 10.14 19.94 -20.41
C ASN A 132 10.76 19.11 -19.28
N PHE A 133 9.94 18.67 -18.32
CA PHE A 133 10.35 17.84 -17.18
C PHE A 133 11.57 18.38 -16.45
N SER A 134 11.67 19.70 -16.29
CA SER A 134 12.85 20.33 -15.69
C SER A 134 13.07 19.99 -14.24
N CYS A 135 12.08 19.48 -13.51
CA CYS A 135 12.33 19.01 -12.14
C CYS A 135 13.07 17.66 -12.07
N ASP A 136 13.06 16.87 -13.14
CA ASP A 136 13.63 15.51 -13.19
C ASP A 136 15.02 15.54 -13.83
N ALA A 137 16.01 14.95 -13.16
CA ALA A 137 17.37 14.80 -13.68
C ALA A 137 17.41 13.94 -14.96
N GLU A 138 16.46 13.03 -15.16
CA GLU A 138 16.37 12.20 -16.37
C GLU A 138 15.51 12.83 -17.47
N ARG A 139 14.82 13.96 -17.19
CA ARG A 139 13.92 14.66 -18.12
C ARG A 139 12.77 13.81 -18.65
N ARG A 140 12.21 12.91 -17.84
CA ARG A 140 11.13 12.00 -18.24
C ARG A 140 9.82 12.24 -17.51
N PHE A 141 9.90 12.74 -16.28
CA PHE A 141 8.78 12.75 -15.36
C PHE A 141 8.49 14.13 -14.80
N THR A 142 7.21 14.43 -14.59
CA THR A 142 6.80 15.55 -13.73
C THR A 142 7.02 15.21 -12.27
N PHE A 143 6.99 16.22 -11.41
CA PHE A 143 7.13 16.02 -9.97
C PHE A 143 6.08 15.04 -9.42
N GLY A 144 4.83 15.13 -9.88
CA GLY A 144 3.78 14.18 -9.51
C GLY A 144 4.10 12.73 -9.91
N GLN A 145 4.77 12.51 -11.04
CA GLN A 145 5.23 11.18 -11.45
C GLN A 145 6.42 10.69 -10.62
N LEU A 146 7.34 11.57 -10.22
CA LEU A 146 8.44 11.24 -9.29
C LEU A 146 7.90 10.86 -7.91
N LEU A 147 6.89 11.57 -7.39
CA LEU A 147 6.19 11.20 -6.16
C LEU A 147 5.56 9.80 -6.25
N ARG A 148 5.05 9.41 -7.43
CA ARG A 148 4.51 8.05 -7.64
C ARG A 148 5.60 6.97 -7.60
N VAL A 149 6.81 7.29 -8.08
CA VAL A 149 7.97 6.40 -7.98
C VAL A 149 8.38 6.26 -6.51
N ALA A 150 8.51 7.37 -5.79
CA ALA A 150 8.81 7.37 -4.36
C ALA A 150 7.78 6.60 -3.54
N ALA A 151 6.48 6.79 -3.79
CA ALA A 151 5.41 6.03 -3.15
C ALA A 151 5.49 4.53 -3.42
N THR A 152 5.90 4.14 -4.64
CA THR A 152 6.07 2.71 -4.97
C THR A 152 7.23 2.12 -4.18
N HIS A 153 8.39 2.78 -4.17
CA HIS A 153 9.56 2.38 -3.38
C HIS A 153 9.25 2.32 -1.88
N LEU A 154 8.58 3.32 -1.32
CA LEU A 154 8.23 3.36 0.11
C LEU A 154 7.38 2.15 0.52
N MET A 155 6.37 1.78 -0.28
CA MET A 155 5.50 0.66 0.05
C MET A 155 6.13 -0.70 -0.23
N GLN A 156 6.81 -0.84 -1.37
CA GLN A 156 7.32 -2.11 -1.87
C GLN A 156 8.68 -2.47 -1.26
N ASP A 157 9.59 -1.50 -1.17
CA ASP A 157 10.95 -1.69 -0.68
C ASP A 157 11.09 -1.26 0.80
N GLY A 158 10.15 -0.44 1.29
CA GLY A 158 10.15 0.11 2.65
C GLY A 158 10.76 1.51 2.75
N GLU A 159 11.39 1.98 1.68
CA GLU A 159 12.12 3.23 1.63
C GLU A 159 12.22 3.73 0.19
N PHE A 160 12.40 5.03 -0.01
CA PHE A 160 12.82 5.60 -1.28
C PHE A 160 14.13 6.36 -1.10
N LEU A 161 14.84 6.54 -2.21
CA LEU A 161 16.06 7.31 -2.26
C LEU A 161 16.02 8.26 -3.45
N ALA A 162 16.38 9.51 -3.22
CA ALA A 162 16.55 10.49 -4.28
C ALA A 162 17.78 11.36 -4.04
N ILE A 163 18.35 11.88 -5.11
CA ILE A 163 19.48 12.82 -5.08
C ILE A 163 19.00 14.15 -5.64
N VAL A 164 19.35 15.22 -4.95
CA VAL A 164 19.19 16.59 -5.44
C VAL A 164 20.45 16.98 -6.19
N GLU A 165 20.38 16.96 -7.51
CA GLU A 165 21.50 17.25 -8.42
C GLU A 165 21.46 18.70 -8.90
N TRP A 166 22.62 19.22 -9.32
CA TRP A 166 22.77 20.55 -9.90
C TRP A 166 23.16 20.46 -11.37
N ALA A 167 22.26 20.81 -12.27
CA ALA A 167 22.44 20.71 -13.72
C ALA A 167 23.12 21.96 -14.32
N GLU A 168 24.39 22.18 -13.96
CA GLU A 168 25.13 23.43 -14.26
C GLU A 168 25.11 23.83 -15.75
N GLU A 169 25.27 22.86 -16.66
CA GLU A 169 25.43 23.10 -18.10
C GLU A 169 24.10 23.27 -18.87
N GLU A 170 22.94 23.02 -18.25
CA GLU A 170 21.65 23.02 -18.98
C GLU A 170 21.03 24.43 -19.10
N PRO A 171 20.58 24.88 -20.28
CA PRO A 171 20.00 26.21 -20.47
C PRO A 171 18.52 26.28 -20.01
N THR A 172 18.27 26.08 -18.72
CA THR A 172 16.94 26.16 -18.11
C THR A 172 16.88 27.17 -16.98
N LYS A 173 15.66 27.64 -16.71
CA LYS A 173 15.37 28.62 -15.65
C LYS A 173 15.91 28.21 -14.28
N TYR A 174 15.75 26.95 -13.92
CA TYR A 174 16.27 26.36 -12.69
C TYR A 174 17.22 25.20 -13.01
N LYS A 175 18.20 24.93 -12.14
CA LYS A 175 19.30 23.98 -12.25
C LYS A 175 19.16 22.84 -11.27
N THR A 176 18.44 23.05 -10.16
CA THR A 176 18.07 21.99 -9.22
C THR A 176 17.31 20.88 -9.96
N ARG A 177 17.67 19.63 -9.70
CA ARG A 177 17.03 18.43 -10.28
C ARG A 177 16.84 17.36 -9.22
N LEU A 178 15.77 16.59 -9.34
CA LEU A 178 15.56 15.38 -8.56
C LEU A 178 15.89 14.16 -9.41
N ARG A 179 16.79 13.32 -8.91
CA ARG A 179 17.03 11.97 -9.46
C ARG A 179 16.51 10.93 -8.49
N MET A 180 15.52 10.14 -8.90
CA MET A 180 15.14 8.95 -8.13
C MET A 180 16.21 7.88 -8.29
N VAL A 181 16.57 7.22 -7.20
CA VAL A 181 17.61 6.19 -7.16
C VAL A 181 17.01 4.91 -6.57
N ASP A 182 17.27 3.77 -7.22
CA ASP A 182 16.87 2.48 -6.64
C ASP A 182 17.59 2.28 -5.28
N PRO A 183 16.85 2.06 -4.18
CA PRO A 183 17.43 1.86 -2.85
C PRO A 183 18.45 0.71 -2.76
N ASP A 184 18.45 -0.25 -3.69
CA ASP A 184 19.43 -1.35 -3.73
C ASP A 184 20.84 -0.87 -4.08
N ARG A 185 20.98 0.35 -4.62
CA ARG A 185 22.28 1.01 -4.86
C ARG A 185 22.88 1.56 -3.57
N LEU A 186 22.08 1.88 -2.56
CA LEU A 186 22.54 2.36 -1.26
C LEU A 186 23.12 1.18 -0.46
N CYS A 187 24.42 1.19 -0.21
CA CYS A 187 25.09 0.10 0.50
C CYS A 187 26.49 0.50 0.97
N ASN A 188 27.05 -0.30 1.88
CA ASN A 188 28.40 -0.08 2.36
C ASN A 188 29.42 -0.23 1.19
N PRO A 189 30.33 0.74 1.01
CA PRO A 189 31.30 0.71 -0.08
C PRO A 189 32.25 -0.46 0.11
N ARG A 190 32.64 -1.11 -0.99
CA ARG A 190 33.56 -2.27 -0.99
C ARG A 190 33.11 -3.43 -0.07
N GLY A 191 31.83 -3.49 0.29
CA GLY A 191 31.30 -4.55 1.16
C GLY A 191 31.76 -4.47 2.62
N LEU A 192 32.09 -3.27 3.13
CA LEU A 192 32.37 -3.07 4.55
C LEU A 192 31.22 -3.62 5.42
N ALA A 193 31.58 -4.22 6.54
CA ALA A 193 30.60 -4.69 7.52
C ALA A 193 29.84 -3.52 8.13
N ASP A 194 28.59 -3.75 8.54
CA ASP A 194 27.83 -2.77 9.31
C ASP A 194 28.55 -2.46 10.65
N ASN A 195 28.51 -1.20 11.06
CA ASN A 195 29.32 -0.60 12.13
C ASN A 195 30.84 -0.57 11.88
N ALA A 196 31.31 -0.81 10.66
CA ALA A 196 32.70 -0.52 10.32
C ALA A 196 32.99 0.98 10.45
N GLN A 197 34.20 1.31 10.93
CA GLN A 197 34.68 2.68 10.97
C GLN A 197 34.98 3.17 9.55
N ILE A 198 34.54 4.38 9.22
CA ILE A 198 34.81 5.04 7.94
C ILE A 198 35.17 6.49 8.21
N GLY A 199 36.20 7.02 7.55
CA GLY A 199 36.72 8.36 7.86
C GLY A 199 37.14 8.53 9.33
N GLU A 200 37.20 9.79 9.79
CA GLU A 200 37.58 10.11 11.16
C GLU A 200 36.35 10.06 12.10
N GLY A 201 36.22 8.95 12.83
CA GLY A 201 35.21 8.80 13.88
C GLY A 201 33.78 8.53 13.41
N HIS A 202 33.56 8.31 12.11
CA HIS A 202 32.24 7.92 11.59
C HIS A 202 32.10 6.39 11.52
N THR A 203 30.85 5.95 11.56
CA THR A 203 30.48 4.54 11.37
C THR A 203 29.54 4.40 10.17
N ILE A 204 29.51 3.23 9.54
CA ILE A 204 28.62 3.00 8.39
C ILE A 204 27.67 1.82 8.64
N ARG A 205 26.39 1.99 8.29
CA ARG A 205 25.37 0.94 8.35
C ARG A 205 24.46 1.04 7.15
N GLY A 206 24.26 -0.06 6.42
CA GLY A 206 23.33 -0.11 5.30
C GLY A 206 23.57 0.95 4.21
N GLY A 207 24.78 1.46 4.04
CA GLY A 207 25.15 2.53 3.11
C GLY A 207 25.03 3.95 3.64
N VAL A 208 24.60 4.13 4.89
CA VAL A 208 24.49 5.43 5.56
C VAL A 208 25.68 5.60 6.50
N GLU A 209 26.39 6.72 6.35
CA GLU A 209 27.51 7.13 7.20
C GLU A 209 26.98 8.02 8.33
N TYR A 210 27.38 7.70 9.56
CA TYR A 210 26.91 8.33 10.79
C TYR A 210 28.07 8.93 11.58
N ASP A 211 27.87 10.12 12.14
CA ASP A 211 28.80 10.70 13.12
C ASP A 211 28.74 9.99 14.48
N ALA A 212 29.52 10.48 15.45
CA ALA A 212 29.55 9.95 16.81
C ALA A 212 28.19 10.07 17.55
N ASN A 213 27.29 10.95 17.10
CA ASN A 213 25.96 11.16 17.66
C ASN A 213 24.87 10.38 16.92
N ASN A 214 25.23 9.53 15.94
CA ASN A 214 24.30 8.85 15.02
C ASN A 214 23.50 9.79 14.12
N ILE A 215 24.04 10.97 13.80
CA ILE A 215 23.47 11.86 12.79
C ILE A 215 23.96 11.38 11.41
N PRO A 216 23.07 11.16 10.43
CA PRO A 216 23.46 10.85 9.06
C PRO A 216 24.27 12.00 8.44
N VAL A 217 25.52 11.73 8.03
CA VAL A 217 26.43 12.73 7.44
C VAL A 217 26.68 12.52 5.96
N ALA A 218 26.58 11.28 5.47
CA ALA A 218 26.75 10.97 4.06
C ALA A 218 26.07 9.65 3.66
N TYR A 219 25.84 9.49 2.37
CA TYR A 219 25.26 8.29 1.78
C TYR A 219 26.20 7.74 0.71
N TRP A 220 26.36 6.41 0.72
CA TRP A 220 27.22 5.68 -0.21
C TRP A 220 26.36 4.95 -1.23
N ILE A 221 26.34 5.49 -2.44
CA ILE A 221 25.47 5.02 -3.52
C ILE A 221 26.33 4.41 -4.61
N ARG A 222 26.04 3.16 -4.99
CA ARG A 222 26.67 2.50 -6.15
C ARG A 222 26.28 3.22 -7.43
N GLU A 223 27.21 3.30 -8.37
CA GLU A 223 26.93 3.86 -9.70
C GLU A 223 25.81 3.09 -10.44
N ARG A 224 25.78 1.76 -10.28
CA ARG A 224 24.83 0.87 -10.97
C ARG A 224 24.18 -0.12 -10.00
N HIS A 225 23.05 -0.70 -10.42
CA HIS A 225 22.41 -1.77 -9.66
C HIS A 225 23.35 -2.99 -9.60
N PRO A 226 23.44 -3.72 -8.47
CA PRO A 226 24.32 -4.90 -8.36
C PRO A 226 24.05 -5.99 -9.41
N ASN A 227 22.80 -6.10 -9.86
CA ASN A 227 22.36 -7.04 -10.89
C ASN A 227 21.73 -6.30 -12.08
N ASP A 228 22.43 -5.29 -12.60
CA ASP A 228 21.93 -4.47 -13.72
C ASP A 228 21.95 -5.22 -15.07
N VAL A 229 21.24 -4.66 -16.05
CA VAL A 229 21.22 -5.17 -17.42
C VAL A 229 22.61 -5.05 -18.05
N GLY A 230 23.07 -6.11 -18.73
CA GLY A 230 24.39 -6.12 -19.39
C GLY A 230 25.53 -6.69 -18.53
N LEU A 231 25.26 -7.79 -17.81
CA LEU A 231 26.14 -8.53 -16.89
C LEU A 231 27.62 -8.68 -17.32
N ALA A 232 27.92 -8.65 -18.62
CA ALA A 232 29.29 -8.67 -19.14
C ALA A 232 30.13 -7.44 -18.73
N VAL A 233 29.51 -6.27 -18.52
CA VAL A 233 30.19 -5.03 -18.11
C VAL A 233 30.44 -5.00 -16.59
N ALA A 234 29.57 -5.62 -15.79
CA ALA A 234 29.70 -5.68 -14.33
C ALA A 234 30.90 -6.52 -13.86
N MET A 235 31.40 -7.43 -14.70
CA MET A 235 32.58 -8.25 -14.42
C MET A 235 33.90 -7.59 -14.85
N SER A 236 33.86 -6.55 -15.69
CA SER A 236 35.06 -5.94 -16.30
C SER A 236 35.44 -4.60 -15.67
N GLU A 237 34.49 -3.84 -15.12
CA GLU A 237 34.77 -2.54 -14.49
C GLU A 237 34.61 -2.60 -12.97
N PRO A 238 35.52 -1.97 -12.20
CA PRO A 238 35.39 -1.91 -10.76
C PRO A 238 34.11 -1.13 -10.42
N THR A 239 33.19 -1.76 -9.66
CA THR A 239 32.01 -1.07 -9.12
C THR A 239 32.47 0.18 -8.40
N ARG A 240 31.94 1.35 -8.79
CA ARG A 240 32.22 2.62 -8.14
C ARG A 240 31.10 2.96 -7.16
N TRP A 241 31.49 3.60 -6.07
CA TRP A 241 30.58 4.19 -5.10
C TRP A 241 30.85 5.69 -5.06
N GLU A 242 29.78 6.46 -5.12
CA GLU A 242 29.81 7.88 -4.90
C GLU A 242 29.35 8.18 -3.48
N ARG A 243 30.09 9.07 -2.82
CA ARG A 243 29.78 9.54 -1.48
C ARG A 243 29.08 10.89 -1.60
N PHE A 244 27.80 10.92 -1.28
CA PHE A 244 27.01 12.15 -1.24
C PHE A 244 26.96 12.67 0.19
N ALA A 245 27.54 13.85 0.41
CA ALA A 245 27.53 14.45 1.73
C ALA A 245 26.15 15.06 2.00
N HIS A 246 25.72 15.05 3.26
CA HIS A 246 24.49 15.71 3.67
C HIS A 246 24.85 16.97 4.50
N PRO A 247 25.33 18.06 3.86
CA PRO A 247 25.67 19.28 4.59
C PRO A 247 24.40 19.83 5.26
N LEU A 248 24.54 20.27 6.51
CA LEU A 248 23.47 20.91 7.27
C LEU A 248 23.12 22.25 6.61
N GLY A 249 22.18 22.24 5.66
CA GLY A 249 21.72 23.43 4.93
C GLY A 249 20.93 23.07 3.67
N ARG A 250 21.54 22.30 2.76
CA ARG A 250 20.89 21.78 1.54
C ARG A 250 21.04 20.27 1.49
N ALA A 251 19.93 19.55 1.62
CA ALA A 251 19.94 18.09 1.55
C ALA A 251 20.31 17.62 0.13
N GLN A 252 21.49 17.01 -0.02
CA GLN A 252 21.91 16.42 -1.30
C GLN A 252 21.22 15.07 -1.54
N VAL A 253 20.87 14.35 -0.47
CA VAL A 253 20.21 13.04 -0.52
C VAL A 253 18.95 13.08 0.31
N LEU A 254 17.86 12.62 -0.30
CA LEU A 254 16.55 12.48 0.31
C LEU A 254 16.30 10.99 0.49
N HIS A 255 16.57 10.49 1.70
CA HIS A 255 16.33 9.11 2.10
C HIS A 255 15.09 9.05 2.99
N GLY A 256 13.97 8.58 2.44
CA GLY A 256 12.70 8.56 3.15
C GLY A 256 12.24 7.15 3.48
N PHE A 257 11.85 6.94 4.74
CA PHE A 257 11.25 5.72 5.26
C PHE A 257 10.52 6.01 6.58
N ASP A 258 9.59 5.14 6.96
CA ASP A 258 8.90 5.21 8.25
C ASP A 258 9.56 4.24 9.25
N PRO A 259 10.29 4.71 10.27
CA PRO A 259 11.01 3.85 11.21
C PRO A 259 10.05 3.18 12.22
N GLU A 260 10.00 1.85 12.20
CA GLU A 260 9.24 1.08 13.20
C GLU A 260 9.96 1.01 14.55
N ARG A 261 11.29 1.19 14.54
CA ARG A 261 12.16 1.09 15.73
C ARG A 261 13.23 2.17 15.74
N ALA A 262 13.55 2.66 16.94
CA ALA A 262 14.64 3.61 17.13
C ALA A 262 16.00 3.03 16.69
N GLY A 263 16.82 3.85 16.01
CA GLY A 263 18.14 3.47 15.51
C GLY A 263 18.12 2.62 14.22
N GLN A 264 16.99 2.57 13.52
CA GLN A 264 16.85 1.92 12.21
C GLN A 264 17.50 2.76 11.11
N SER A 265 18.40 2.16 10.34
CA SER A 265 19.15 2.82 9.27
C SER A 265 18.50 2.69 7.89
N ARG A 266 17.59 1.73 7.70
CA ARG A 266 16.94 1.42 6.41
C ARG A 266 15.47 1.10 6.61
N GLY A 267 14.62 1.51 5.68
CA GLY A 267 13.19 1.22 5.74
C GLY A 267 12.85 -0.26 5.59
N VAL A 268 11.78 -0.71 6.25
CA VAL A 268 11.27 -2.09 6.17
C VAL A 268 10.09 -2.13 5.21
N SER A 269 10.10 -3.08 4.26
CA SER A 269 9.00 -3.25 3.32
C SER A 269 7.70 -3.56 4.05
N ALA A 270 6.62 -2.84 3.72
CA ALA A 270 5.28 -3.13 4.26
C ALA A 270 4.83 -4.57 3.96
N PHE A 271 5.35 -5.18 2.89
CA PHE A 271 5.05 -6.56 2.54
C PHE A 271 5.77 -7.60 3.39
N ALA A 272 6.81 -7.24 4.15
CA ALA A 272 7.70 -8.20 4.82
C ALA A 272 6.94 -9.21 5.69
N SER A 273 5.94 -8.76 6.43
CA SER A 273 5.08 -9.61 7.28
C SER A 273 4.04 -10.41 6.48
N ALA A 274 3.54 -9.84 5.37
CA ALA A 274 2.49 -10.42 4.54
C ALA A 274 3.00 -11.46 3.52
N LEU A 275 4.31 -11.48 3.20
CA LEU A 275 4.91 -12.35 2.16
C LEU A 275 4.51 -13.82 2.30
N LYS A 276 4.55 -14.36 3.53
CA LYS A 276 4.19 -15.76 3.79
C LYS A 276 2.70 -16.01 3.54
N GLY A 277 1.85 -15.06 3.93
CA GLY A 277 0.40 -15.11 3.72
C GLY A 277 0.05 -15.15 2.23
N PHE A 278 0.62 -14.24 1.45
CA PHE A 278 0.46 -14.24 0.01
C PHE A 278 0.94 -15.53 -0.64
N ARG A 279 2.11 -16.03 -0.27
CA ARG A 279 2.64 -17.28 -0.84
C ARG A 279 1.76 -18.48 -0.50
N ALA A 280 1.19 -18.52 0.70
CA ALA A 280 0.24 -19.55 1.08
C ALA A 280 -1.06 -19.46 0.26
N LEU A 281 -1.58 -18.25 0.06
CA LEU A 281 -2.76 -17.98 -0.74
C LEU A 281 -2.57 -18.40 -2.21
N SER A 282 -1.45 -18.02 -2.80
CA SER A 282 -1.04 -18.39 -4.17
C SER A 282 -0.99 -19.92 -4.35
N ARG A 283 -0.28 -20.63 -3.46
CA ARG A 283 -0.22 -22.11 -3.50
C ARG A 283 -1.57 -22.78 -3.31
N PHE A 284 -2.43 -22.21 -2.47
CA PHE A 284 -3.78 -22.73 -2.26
C PHE A 284 -4.65 -22.56 -3.51
N SER A 285 -4.60 -21.39 -4.15
CA SER A 285 -5.27 -21.11 -5.43
C SER A 285 -4.81 -22.05 -6.53
N ASP A 286 -3.51 -22.24 -6.71
CA ASP A 286 -2.93 -23.15 -7.70
C ASP A 286 -3.37 -24.59 -7.49
N ALA A 287 -3.29 -25.09 -6.24
CA ALA A 287 -3.72 -26.45 -5.91
C ALA A 287 -5.22 -26.67 -6.13
N THR A 288 -6.03 -25.63 -5.90
CA THR A 288 -7.47 -25.67 -6.13
C THR A 288 -7.79 -25.70 -7.62
N LEU A 289 -7.14 -24.83 -8.41
CA LEU A 289 -7.28 -24.82 -9.87
C LEU A 289 -6.85 -26.15 -10.48
N GLN A 290 -5.70 -26.70 -10.06
CA GLN A 290 -5.25 -28.02 -10.51
C GLN A 290 -6.24 -29.13 -10.15
N SER A 291 -6.79 -29.11 -8.92
CA SER A 291 -7.83 -30.06 -8.53
C SER A 291 -9.08 -29.93 -9.41
N ALA A 292 -9.52 -28.70 -9.70
CA ALA A 292 -10.68 -28.44 -10.54
C ALA A 292 -10.46 -28.91 -11.99
N VAL A 293 -9.27 -28.68 -12.55
CA VAL A 293 -8.89 -29.16 -13.89
C VAL A 293 -8.86 -30.69 -13.93
N ILE A 294 -8.22 -31.35 -12.96
CA ILE A 294 -8.20 -32.82 -12.88
C ILE A 294 -9.62 -33.36 -12.77
N ASN A 295 -10.46 -32.78 -11.90
CA ASN A 295 -11.86 -33.19 -11.76
C ASN A 295 -12.68 -32.96 -13.03
N ALA A 296 -12.38 -31.92 -13.81
CA ALA A 296 -13.03 -31.69 -15.09
C ALA A 296 -12.57 -32.69 -16.17
N LEU A 297 -11.32 -33.17 -16.10
CA LEU A 297 -10.76 -34.15 -17.04
C LEU A 297 -11.13 -35.60 -16.69
N VAL A 298 -11.25 -35.92 -15.40
CA VAL A 298 -11.59 -37.25 -14.89
C VAL A 298 -13.11 -37.43 -14.98
N VAL A 299 -13.57 -37.93 -16.13
CA VAL A 299 -14.99 -38.20 -16.35
C VAL A 299 -15.44 -39.51 -15.69
N GLY A 300 -14.54 -40.41 -15.29
CA GLY A 300 -14.89 -41.59 -14.50
C GLY A 300 -13.74 -42.58 -14.39
N PHE A 301 -13.81 -43.48 -13.41
CA PHE A 301 -12.93 -44.65 -13.33
C PHE A 301 -13.76 -45.91 -13.59
N MET A 302 -13.18 -46.86 -14.32
CA MET A 302 -13.81 -48.16 -14.56
C MET A 302 -13.56 -49.06 -13.34
N GLN A 303 -14.64 -49.57 -12.74
CA GLN A 303 -14.54 -50.59 -11.71
C GLN A 303 -15.08 -51.90 -12.28
N SER A 304 -14.25 -52.93 -12.29
CA SER A 304 -14.72 -54.26 -12.65
C SER A 304 -15.44 -54.90 -11.47
N SER A 305 -16.65 -55.41 -11.71
CA SER A 305 -17.45 -56.10 -10.70
C SER A 305 -17.33 -57.62 -10.76
N SER A 306 -16.39 -58.15 -11.57
CA SER A 306 -16.14 -59.58 -11.69
C SER A 306 -15.47 -60.12 -10.41
N GLY A 307 -16.27 -60.43 -9.39
CA GLY A 307 -15.84 -61.29 -8.30
C GLY A 307 -15.54 -62.71 -8.81
N PRO A 308 -14.73 -63.52 -8.10
CA PRO A 308 -14.39 -64.89 -8.49
C PRO A 308 -15.60 -65.82 -8.71
N GLU A 309 -16.80 -65.39 -8.32
CA GLU A 309 -18.05 -66.13 -8.36
C GLU A 309 -18.77 -66.07 -9.73
N ALA A 310 -18.37 -65.18 -10.64
CA ALA A 310 -18.90 -65.14 -12.01
C ALA A 310 -18.16 -66.08 -12.99
N VAL A 311 -17.09 -66.74 -12.52
CA VAL A 311 -16.28 -67.66 -13.30
C VAL A 311 -16.71 -69.08 -12.92
N SER A 312 -17.57 -69.68 -13.74
CA SER A 312 -17.91 -71.10 -13.61
C SER A 312 -16.67 -71.98 -13.68
N GLU A 313 -16.76 -73.21 -13.16
CA GLU A 313 -15.72 -74.24 -12.93
C GLU A 313 -14.83 -74.67 -14.14
N SER A 314 -14.68 -73.85 -15.17
CA SER A 314 -14.04 -74.21 -16.44
C SER A 314 -12.87 -73.32 -16.87
N PHE A 315 -12.40 -72.36 -16.05
CA PHE A 315 -11.30 -71.47 -16.42
C PHE A 315 -10.00 -71.84 -15.69
N THR A 316 -8.91 -72.04 -16.43
CA THR A 316 -7.56 -72.21 -15.90
C THR A 316 -6.89 -70.85 -15.65
N ALA A 317 -5.78 -70.81 -14.90
CA ALA A 317 -5.05 -69.55 -14.65
C ALA A 317 -4.56 -68.86 -15.93
N GLU A 318 -4.33 -69.60 -17.02
CA GLU A 318 -3.97 -69.07 -18.34
C GLU A 318 -5.16 -68.39 -19.03
N ASP A 319 -6.38 -68.93 -18.86
CA ASP A 319 -7.60 -68.36 -19.44
C ASP A 319 -7.98 -67.02 -18.78
N LEU A 320 -7.67 -66.86 -17.49
CA LEU A 320 -7.88 -65.59 -16.78
C LEU A 320 -6.95 -64.48 -17.33
N ALA A 321 -5.68 -64.81 -17.58
CA ALA A 321 -4.71 -63.86 -18.13
C ALA A 321 -5.03 -63.46 -19.58
N ALA A 322 -5.51 -64.41 -20.39
CA ALA A 322 -6.00 -64.14 -21.74
C ALA A 322 -7.23 -63.24 -21.73
N PHE A 323 -8.17 -63.49 -20.82
CA PHE A 323 -9.37 -62.66 -20.64
C PHE A 323 -9.05 -61.23 -20.19
N GLU A 324 -8.08 -61.06 -19.28
CA GLU A 324 -7.57 -59.73 -18.89
C GLU A 324 -6.90 -59.00 -20.05
N GLY A 325 -6.12 -59.71 -20.88
CA GLY A 325 -5.49 -59.18 -22.09
C GLY A 325 -6.50 -58.71 -23.14
N ASP A 326 -7.53 -59.53 -23.41
CA ASP A 326 -8.61 -59.21 -24.35
C ASP A 326 -9.44 -58.00 -23.89
N ARG A 327 -9.65 -57.87 -22.57
CA ARG A 327 -10.32 -56.71 -21.97
C ARG A 327 -9.49 -55.43 -22.11
N GLU A 328 -8.19 -55.49 -21.84
CA GLU A 328 -7.29 -54.35 -22.04
C GLU A 328 -7.27 -53.90 -23.52
N GLU A 329 -7.29 -54.86 -24.45
CA GLU A 329 -7.33 -54.59 -25.88
C GLU A 329 -8.69 -53.99 -26.31
N PHE A 330 -9.81 -54.43 -25.73
CA PHE A 330 -11.15 -53.89 -26.00
C PHE A 330 -11.26 -52.41 -25.59
N TYR A 331 -10.76 -52.03 -24.40
CA TYR A 331 -10.74 -50.63 -23.97
C TYR A 331 -9.92 -49.74 -24.90
N LYS A 332 -8.81 -50.25 -25.47
CA LYS A 332 -7.98 -49.53 -26.45
C LYS A 332 -8.68 -49.38 -27.81
N LYS A 333 -9.47 -50.37 -28.22
CA LYS A 333 -10.14 -50.40 -29.54
C LYS A 333 -11.47 -49.61 -29.60
N SER A 334 -12.15 -49.43 -28.47
CA SER A 334 -13.50 -48.81 -28.44
C SER A 334 -13.63 -47.51 -27.60
N PRO A 335 -12.84 -46.45 -27.86
CA PRO A 335 -13.00 -45.16 -27.17
C PRO A 335 -14.15 -44.33 -27.79
N VAL A 336 -15.13 -43.91 -26.98
CA VAL A 336 -16.11 -42.87 -27.34
C VAL A 336 -15.59 -41.53 -26.82
N LYS A 337 -15.49 -40.52 -27.69
CA LYS A 337 -15.03 -39.18 -27.30
C LYS A 337 -16.23 -38.26 -27.07
N ILE A 338 -16.26 -37.60 -25.91
CA ILE A 338 -17.19 -36.50 -25.62
C ILE A 338 -16.32 -35.28 -25.26
N GLY A 339 -16.13 -34.37 -26.22
CA GLY A 339 -15.16 -33.26 -26.07
C GLY A 339 -13.71 -33.76 -26.05
N GLU A 340 -12.90 -33.27 -25.09
CA GLU A 340 -11.52 -33.74 -24.85
C GLU A 340 -11.45 -34.98 -23.93
N ALA A 341 -12.57 -35.44 -23.39
CA ALA A 341 -12.64 -36.61 -22.51
C ALA A 341 -12.91 -37.91 -23.29
N ILE A 342 -12.27 -39.00 -22.86
CA ILE A 342 -12.41 -40.35 -23.43
C ILE A 342 -13.31 -41.19 -22.51
N LEU A 343 -14.45 -41.66 -23.03
CA LEU A 343 -15.32 -42.65 -22.41
C LEU A 343 -15.19 -43.99 -23.15
N PRO A 344 -14.53 -45.03 -22.60
CA PRO A 344 -14.50 -46.34 -23.23
C PRO A 344 -15.90 -47.02 -23.18
N VAL A 345 -16.26 -47.77 -24.23
CA VAL A 345 -17.41 -48.68 -24.19
C VAL A 345 -17.13 -49.79 -23.17
N LEU A 346 -18.09 -50.10 -22.31
CA LEU A 346 -17.91 -51.05 -21.21
C LEU A 346 -18.15 -52.51 -21.66
N PRO A 347 -17.24 -53.45 -21.35
CA PRO A 347 -17.50 -54.88 -21.38
C PRO A 347 -18.64 -55.29 -20.42
N LEU A 348 -19.23 -56.46 -20.68
CA LEU A 348 -20.31 -57.02 -19.86
C LEU A 348 -19.81 -57.26 -18.42
N GLY A 349 -20.45 -56.64 -17.41
CA GLY A 349 -20.10 -56.78 -16.00
C GLY A 349 -19.20 -55.67 -15.43
N ASP A 350 -18.83 -54.66 -16.21
CA ASP A 350 -18.11 -53.48 -15.72
C ASP A 350 -19.04 -52.32 -15.44
N GLU A 351 -18.79 -51.60 -14.34
CA GLU A 351 -19.55 -50.44 -13.92
C GLU A 351 -18.70 -49.17 -14.06
N LEU A 352 -19.26 -48.15 -14.71
CA LEU A 352 -18.66 -46.81 -14.71
C LEU A 352 -19.00 -46.12 -13.40
N LYS A 353 -18.01 -45.91 -12.54
CA LYS A 353 -18.17 -45.02 -11.39
C LYS A 353 -17.63 -43.64 -11.75
N LEU A 354 -18.55 -42.70 -11.87
CA LEU A 354 -18.22 -41.27 -11.94
C LEU A 354 -17.67 -40.87 -10.57
N ALA A 355 -16.34 -40.74 -10.46
CA ALA A 355 -15.72 -40.19 -9.27
C ALA A 355 -15.89 -38.67 -9.31
N THR A 356 -17.08 -38.18 -8.94
CA THR A 356 -17.26 -36.76 -8.67
C THR A 356 -16.54 -36.43 -7.37
N ALA A 357 -15.27 -36.07 -7.47
CA ALA A 357 -14.58 -35.42 -6.36
C ALA A 357 -15.17 -34.00 -6.24
N SER A 358 -16.36 -33.87 -5.66
CA SER A 358 -16.97 -32.60 -5.33
C SER A 358 -16.19 -31.97 -4.17
N LYS A 359 -15.03 -31.38 -4.45
CA LYS A 359 -14.51 -30.35 -3.56
C LYS A 359 -15.43 -29.15 -3.71
N ASP A 360 -16.11 -28.83 -2.63
CA ASP A 360 -17.07 -27.74 -2.58
C ASP A 360 -16.35 -26.41 -2.85
N VAL A 361 -16.46 -25.91 -4.08
CA VAL A 361 -15.87 -24.63 -4.51
C VAL A 361 -16.39 -23.49 -3.64
N GLY A 362 -17.55 -23.66 -2.97
CA GLY A 362 -18.10 -22.69 -2.02
C GLY A 362 -17.19 -22.38 -0.82
N GLN A 363 -16.35 -23.33 -0.38
CA GLN A 363 -15.42 -23.08 0.74
C GLN A 363 -14.15 -22.33 0.32
N PHE A 364 -13.83 -22.30 -0.98
CA PHE A 364 -12.66 -21.59 -1.50
C PHE A 364 -12.77 -20.09 -1.25
N ASP A 365 -13.91 -19.49 -1.60
CA ASP A 365 -14.13 -18.05 -1.48
C ASP A 365 -14.06 -17.59 -0.01
N ALA A 366 -14.72 -18.30 0.90
CA ALA A 366 -14.68 -17.97 2.33
C ALA A 366 -13.25 -18.02 2.90
N PHE A 367 -12.47 -19.05 2.55
CA PHE A 367 -11.09 -19.16 2.99
C PHE A 367 -10.19 -18.08 2.36
N PHE A 368 -10.32 -17.86 1.04
CA PHE A 368 -9.60 -16.82 0.32
C PHE A 368 -9.85 -15.44 0.93
N ARG A 369 -11.12 -15.07 1.13
CA ARG A 369 -11.53 -13.80 1.75
C ARG A 369 -10.95 -13.64 3.15
N SER A 370 -10.95 -14.72 3.95
CA SER A 370 -10.44 -14.66 5.33
C SER A 370 -8.94 -14.33 5.40
N ILE A 371 -8.12 -14.97 4.57
CA ILE A 371 -6.68 -14.73 4.50
C ILE A 371 -6.39 -13.38 3.86
N TYR A 372 -7.06 -13.07 2.74
CA TYR A 372 -6.86 -11.82 2.04
C TYR A 372 -7.22 -10.61 2.89
N ARG A 373 -8.26 -10.71 3.74
CA ARG A 373 -8.59 -9.66 4.72
C ARG A 373 -7.48 -9.43 5.75
N LEU A 374 -6.83 -10.49 6.25
CA LEU A 374 -5.70 -10.34 7.17
C LEU A 374 -4.51 -9.68 6.47
N ILE A 375 -4.25 -10.05 5.21
CA ILE A 375 -3.22 -9.43 4.38
C ILE A 375 -3.51 -7.94 4.17
N CYS A 376 -4.73 -7.57 3.79
CA CYS A 376 -5.14 -6.18 3.64
C CYS A 376 -4.94 -5.39 4.95
N ALA A 377 -5.37 -5.97 6.08
CA ALA A 377 -5.19 -5.37 7.40
C ALA A 377 -3.72 -5.11 7.74
N THR A 378 -2.80 -6.03 7.39
CA THR A 378 -1.36 -5.82 7.59
C THR A 378 -0.75 -4.73 6.72
N LEU A 379 -1.39 -4.40 5.60
CA LEU A 379 -0.91 -3.41 4.62
C LEU A 379 -1.62 -2.05 4.75
N GLY A 380 -2.46 -1.86 5.77
CA GLY A 380 -3.17 -0.60 6.01
C GLY A 380 -4.20 -0.27 4.92
N VAL A 381 -4.77 -1.29 4.27
CA VAL A 381 -5.83 -1.17 3.25
C VAL A 381 -7.04 -2.01 3.64
N THR A 382 -8.24 -1.63 3.21
CA THR A 382 -9.43 -2.44 3.47
C THR A 382 -9.51 -3.63 2.52
N TYR A 383 -10.34 -4.62 2.87
CA TYR A 383 -10.61 -5.75 1.97
C TYR A 383 -11.23 -5.24 0.66
N GLU A 384 -12.18 -4.31 0.76
CA GLU A 384 -12.90 -3.72 -0.37
C GLU A 384 -11.95 -2.97 -1.32
N GLU A 385 -11.00 -2.19 -0.78
CA GLU A 385 -10.00 -1.50 -1.59
C GLU A 385 -9.04 -2.48 -2.28
N GLY A 386 -8.59 -3.50 -1.55
CA GLY A 386 -7.64 -4.48 -2.07
C GLY A 386 -8.25 -5.44 -3.10
N SER A 387 -9.48 -5.89 -2.87
CA SER A 387 -10.17 -6.89 -3.71
C SER A 387 -11.03 -6.26 -4.80
N MET A 388 -11.42 -4.99 -4.64
CA MET A 388 -12.46 -4.32 -5.43
C MET A 388 -13.84 -5.00 -5.34
N ASP A 389 -14.08 -5.81 -4.32
CA ASP A 389 -15.36 -6.44 -4.04
C ASP A 389 -16.15 -5.63 -2.99
N TYR A 390 -17.24 -5.01 -3.43
CA TYR A 390 -18.17 -4.25 -2.58
C TYR A 390 -19.53 -4.95 -2.43
N SER A 391 -19.66 -6.19 -2.91
CA SER A 391 -20.95 -6.92 -2.96
C SER A 391 -21.58 -7.13 -1.59
N SER A 392 -20.77 -7.20 -0.54
CA SER A 392 -21.18 -7.48 0.84
C SER A 392 -21.10 -6.26 1.75
N THR A 393 -20.96 -5.05 1.20
CA THR A 393 -20.71 -3.82 1.96
C THR A 393 -21.90 -2.87 1.83
N ASN A 394 -22.43 -2.37 2.96
CA ASN A 394 -23.46 -1.34 2.98
C ASN A 394 -22.84 0.05 3.19
N TYR A 395 -23.62 1.11 3.03
CA TYR A 395 -23.10 2.50 3.15
C TYR A 395 -22.38 2.76 4.47
N SER A 396 -22.95 2.30 5.59
CA SER A 396 -22.40 2.54 6.93
C SER A 396 -21.09 1.76 7.14
N SER A 397 -21.01 0.50 6.71
CA SER A 397 -19.79 -0.30 6.82
C SER A 397 -18.69 0.19 5.88
N ALA A 398 -19.04 0.62 4.65
CA ALA A 398 -18.09 1.23 3.72
C ALA A 398 -17.48 2.51 4.30
N ARG A 399 -18.31 3.38 4.88
CA ARG A 399 -17.85 4.61 5.53
C ARG A 399 -16.96 4.32 6.74
N ALA A 400 -17.35 3.35 7.57
CA ALA A 400 -16.56 2.94 8.73
C ALA A 400 -15.20 2.36 8.34
N ALA A 401 -15.11 1.64 7.21
CA ALA A 401 -13.87 1.09 6.67
C ALA A 401 -12.98 2.17 6.01
N MET A 402 -13.55 3.14 5.29
CA MET A 402 -12.78 4.17 4.59
C MET A 402 -12.10 5.18 5.53
N ILE A 403 -12.67 5.47 6.70
CA ILE A 403 -12.08 6.45 7.64
C ILE A 403 -10.67 6.05 8.10
N PRO A 404 -10.43 4.84 8.67
CA PRO A 404 -9.09 4.44 9.05
C PRO A 404 -8.16 4.27 7.83
N ALA A 405 -8.66 3.73 6.72
CA ALA A 405 -7.87 3.59 5.49
C ALA A 405 -7.37 4.94 4.94
N TRP A 406 -8.19 5.98 5.07
CA TRP A 406 -7.80 7.33 4.69
C TRP A 406 -6.73 7.89 5.64
N LYS A 407 -6.86 7.71 6.96
CA LYS A 407 -5.82 8.12 7.92
C LYS A 407 -4.48 7.44 7.68
N GLU A 408 -4.52 6.15 7.34
CA GLU A 408 -3.33 5.42 6.91
C GLU A 408 -2.71 6.07 5.67
N THR A 409 -3.54 6.46 4.70
CA THR A 409 -3.09 7.13 3.47
C THR A 409 -2.48 8.50 3.79
N GLU A 410 -3.07 9.26 4.72
CA GLU A 410 -2.54 10.54 5.19
C GLU A 410 -1.18 10.39 5.89
N ALA A 411 -1.00 9.39 6.76
CA ALA A 411 0.29 9.11 7.38
C ALA A 411 1.38 8.76 6.34
N PHE A 412 1.00 7.95 5.35
CA PHE A 412 1.87 7.60 4.22
C PHE A 412 2.24 8.83 3.36
N MET A 413 1.27 9.70 3.07
CA MET A 413 1.54 10.98 2.41
C MET A 413 2.45 11.86 3.26
N GLY A 414 2.23 11.94 4.58
CA GLY A 414 3.06 12.73 5.49
C GLY A 414 4.54 12.33 5.48
N THR A 415 4.85 11.05 5.31
CA THR A 415 6.23 10.57 5.18
C THR A 415 6.88 11.07 3.89
N ILE A 416 6.16 10.99 2.76
CA ILE A 416 6.64 11.48 1.46
C ILE A 416 6.77 13.01 1.47
N ASP A 417 5.83 13.71 2.11
CA ASP A 417 5.89 15.16 2.29
C ASP A 417 7.17 15.57 3.03
N ALA A 418 7.33 15.05 4.25
CA ALA A 418 8.40 15.45 5.15
C ALA A 418 9.79 15.08 4.63
N MET A 419 9.94 13.95 3.94
CA MET A 419 11.25 13.40 3.57
C MET A 419 11.61 13.56 2.09
N LEU A 420 10.67 13.98 1.24
CA LEU A 420 10.92 14.22 -0.18
C LEU A 420 10.40 15.58 -0.66
N ALA A 421 9.09 15.80 -0.54
CA ALA A 421 8.45 16.91 -1.23
C ALA A 421 8.86 18.27 -0.66
N THR A 422 8.79 18.42 0.66
CA THR A 422 9.16 19.67 1.33
C THR A 422 10.66 19.96 1.24
N PRO A 423 11.58 19.01 1.51
CA PRO A 423 13.01 19.23 1.33
C PRO A 423 13.41 19.58 -0.11
N PHE A 424 12.84 18.90 -1.11
CA PHE A 424 13.13 19.19 -2.52
C PHE A 424 12.59 20.57 -2.93
N HIS A 425 11.38 20.93 -2.49
CA HIS A 425 10.82 22.26 -2.72
C HIS A 425 11.68 23.35 -2.06
N ALA A 426 12.18 23.12 -0.84
CA ALA A 426 13.09 24.06 -0.18
C ALA A 426 14.41 24.24 -0.97
N ALA A 427 14.99 23.15 -1.49
CA ALA A 427 16.20 23.21 -2.30
C ALA A 427 15.99 23.94 -3.65
N TRP A 428 14.81 23.83 -4.25
CA TRP A 428 14.45 24.62 -5.43
C TRP A 428 14.16 26.08 -5.07
N LEU A 429 13.49 26.33 -3.95
CA LEU A 429 13.12 27.68 -3.51
C LEU A 429 14.37 28.51 -3.16
N GLU A 430 15.38 27.89 -2.54
CA GLU A 430 16.72 28.46 -2.34
C GLU A 430 17.28 29.03 -3.66
N GLU A 431 17.29 28.22 -4.73
CA GLU A 431 17.71 28.66 -6.06
C GLU A 431 16.82 29.78 -6.61
N ALA A 432 15.50 29.68 -6.42
CA ALA A 432 14.57 30.69 -6.91
C ALA A 432 14.81 32.08 -6.28
N PHE A 433 15.21 32.12 -5.00
CA PHE A 433 15.69 33.33 -4.34
C PHE A 433 17.07 33.77 -4.84
N GLU A 434 18.01 32.84 -5.04
CA GLU A 434 19.36 33.16 -5.50
C GLU A 434 19.39 33.76 -6.91
N VAL A 435 18.60 33.21 -7.84
CA VAL A 435 18.46 33.71 -9.21
C VAL A 435 17.60 34.98 -9.28
N GLY A 436 16.84 35.30 -8.22
CA GLY A 436 16.00 36.49 -8.13
C GLY A 436 14.65 36.38 -8.85
N HIS A 437 14.19 35.16 -9.15
CA HIS A 437 12.84 34.92 -9.66
C HIS A 437 11.77 35.04 -8.58
N ILE A 438 12.14 34.73 -7.34
CA ILE A 438 11.37 35.05 -6.14
C ILE A 438 12.22 36.01 -5.31
N ALA A 439 11.61 37.06 -4.79
CA ALA A 439 12.28 38.06 -3.95
C ALA A 439 11.57 38.18 -2.60
N PRO A 440 12.29 38.58 -1.53
CA PRO A 440 11.67 38.96 -0.28
C PRO A 440 10.62 40.06 -0.51
N ALA A 441 9.52 40.02 0.24
CA ALA A 441 8.41 40.94 -0.02
C ALA A 441 8.74 42.41 0.26
N ASN A 442 9.80 42.70 1.03
CA ASN A 442 10.37 44.02 1.23
C ASN A 442 11.83 43.92 1.73
N ASP A 443 12.55 45.03 1.71
CA ASP A 443 13.98 45.12 2.11
C ASP A 443 14.23 44.82 3.60
N ASN A 444 13.21 44.87 4.45
CA ASN A 444 13.33 44.58 5.88
C ASN A 444 13.10 43.09 6.20
N ALA A 445 12.62 42.31 5.24
CA ALA A 445 12.42 40.88 5.44
C ALA A 445 13.78 40.16 5.51
N PRO A 446 13.92 39.15 6.38
CA PRO A 446 15.18 38.41 6.51
C PRO A 446 15.55 37.73 5.19
N SER A 447 16.84 37.50 4.98
CA SER A 447 17.32 36.73 3.84
C SER A 447 16.81 35.29 3.89
N TRP A 448 16.86 34.58 2.75
CA TRP A 448 16.49 33.16 2.68
C TRP A 448 17.18 32.33 3.78
N TYR A 449 18.50 32.46 3.93
CA TYR A 449 19.29 31.69 4.88
C TYR A 449 19.00 31.99 6.35
N GLU A 450 18.47 33.17 6.67
CA GLU A 450 18.07 33.52 8.03
C GLU A 450 16.70 32.94 8.41
N ALA A 451 15.84 32.68 7.41
CA ALA A 451 14.44 32.32 7.65
C ALA A 451 13.89 31.26 6.66
N GLN A 452 14.69 30.25 6.31
CA GLN A 452 14.34 29.21 5.34
C GLN A 452 12.98 28.55 5.63
N GLU A 453 12.78 28.11 6.87
CA GLU A 453 11.53 27.50 7.34
C GLU A 453 10.33 28.45 7.25
N ALA A 454 10.55 29.75 7.45
CA ALA A 454 9.49 30.75 7.40
C ALA A 454 9.01 30.99 5.96
N TYR A 455 9.94 30.99 5.00
CA TYR A 455 9.64 31.10 3.57
C TYR A 455 9.08 29.81 2.98
N ALA A 456 9.66 28.66 3.32
CA ALA A 456 9.28 27.35 2.81
C ALA A 456 7.96 26.83 3.39
N LYS A 457 7.38 27.49 4.40
CA LYS A 457 6.14 27.06 5.06
C LYS A 457 4.96 26.95 4.08
N GLY A 458 4.16 25.91 4.27
CA GLY A 458 2.95 25.67 3.47
C GLY A 458 2.49 24.22 3.60
N ARG A 459 1.53 23.80 2.77
CA ARG A 459 0.98 22.44 2.75
C ARG A 459 0.98 21.87 1.34
N TRP A 460 1.01 20.54 1.24
CA TRP A 460 0.76 19.84 -0.01
C TRP A 460 -0.68 19.38 -0.07
N ILE A 461 -1.34 19.66 -1.20
CA ILE A 461 -2.71 19.23 -1.48
C ILE A 461 -2.60 18.03 -2.41
N GLY A 462 -2.84 16.85 -1.85
CA GLY A 462 -2.92 15.60 -2.57
C GLY A 462 -4.31 15.33 -3.16
N PRO A 463 -4.56 14.11 -3.65
CA PRO A 463 -5.89 13.68 -4.07
C PRO A 463 -6.89 13.80 -2.92
N GLY A 464 -8.12 14.22 -3.21
CA GLY A 464 -9.18 14.22 -2.19
C GLY A 464 -9.64 12.81 -1.83
N ARG A 465 -10.19 12.65 -0.62
CA ARG A 465 -10.74 11.36 -0.13
C ARG A 465 -11.87 10.81 -1.01
N GLY A 466 -12.61 11.70 -1.67
CA GLY A 466 -13.82 11.37 -2.41
C GLY A 466 -15.05 11.23 -1.51
N TYR A 467 -16.23 11.13 -2.13
CA TYR A 467 -17.53 11.02 -1.46
C TYR A 467 -18.24 9.73 -1.86
N ILE A 468 -18.80 9.04 -0.86
CA ILE A 468 -19.68 7.89 -1.09
C ILE A 468 -21.08 8.37 -1.46
N ASP A 469 -21.65 9.29 -0.66
CA ASP A 469 -22.95 9.93 -0.89
C ASP A 469 -22.73 11.44 -0.91
N GLN A 470 -22.77 12.02 -2.10
CA GLN A 470 -22.49 13.44 -2.32
C GLN A 470 -23.49 14.34 -1.57
N THR A 471 -24.75 13.93 -1.44
CA THR A 471 -25.78 14.77 -0.82
C THR A 471 -25.55 14.92 0.68
N LYS A 472 -25.27 13.81 1.37
CA LYS A 472 -24.99 13.81 2.82
C LYS A 472 -23.69 14.53 3.14
N GLU A 473 -22.65 14.35 2.34
CA GLU A 473 -21.35 15.01 2.55
C GLU A 473 -21.43 16.52 2.32
N VAL A 474 -22.14 16.97 1.28
CA VAL A 474 -22.34 18.41 1.01
C VAL A 474 -23.16 19.07 2.11
N THR A 475 -24.25 18.43 2.58
CA THR A 475 -25.02 18.95 3.72
C THR A 475 -24.17 19.01 4.99
N ALA A 476 -23.32 18.00 5.23
CA ALA A 476 -22.40 18.02 6.36
C ALA A 476 -21.36 19.13 6.24
N ALA A 477 -20.77 19.35 5.05
CA ALA A 477 -19.83 20.44 4.80
C ALA A 477 -20.49 21.81 4.99
N ALA A 478 -21.70 22.01 4.47
CA ALA A 478 -22.49 23.21 4.69
C ALA A 478 -22.75 23.43 6.19
N GLY A 479 -23.13 22.38 6.93
CA GLY A 479 -23.32 22.44 8.37
C GLY A 479 -22.04 22.80 9.13
N ARG A 480 -20.87 22.28 8.72
CA ARG A 480 -19.56 22.63 9.31
C ARG A 480 -19.18 24.09 9.08
N LEU A 481 -19.44 24.60 7.88
CA LEU A 481 -19.20 26.00 7.52
C LEU A 481 -20.15 26.94 8.28
N GLU A 482 -21.45 26.61 8.33
CA GLU A 482 -22.44 27.35 9.12
C GLU A 482 -22.10 27.38 10.62
N ALA A 483 -21.55 26.26 11.13
CA ALA A 483 -21.11 26.14 12.53
C ALA A 483 -19.75 26.79 12.81
N MET A 484 -19.04 27.31 11.79
CA MET A 484 -17.71 27.90 11.91
C MET A 484 -16.65 26.95 12.51
N ILE A 485 -16.81 25.64 12.33
CA ILE A 485 -15.84 24.61 12.77
C ILE A 485 -14.88 24.21 11.65
N SER A 486 -15.18 24.58 10.41
CA SER A 486 -14.37 24.35 9.22
C SER A 486 -14.23 25.64 8.41
N THR A 487 -13.27 25.67 7.49
CA THR A 487 -13.08 26.78 6.56
C THR A 487 -13.33 26.32 5.13
N LEU A 488 -13.68 27.24 4.23
CA LEU A 488 -13.80 26.92 2.80
C LEU A 488 -12.52 26.30 2.24
N GLU A 489 -11.39 26.71 2.78
CA GLU A 489 -10.08 26.23 2.37
C GLU A 489 -9.79 24.79 2.82
N ASP A 490 -10.28 24.39 3.98
CA ASP A 490 -10.17 23.00 4.44
C ASP A 490 -11.15 22.09 3.67
N GLU A 491 -12.38 22.55 3.43
CA GLU A 491 -13.38 21.80 2.64
C GLU A 491 -12.96 21.64 1.16
N CYS A 492 -12.27 22.62 0.58
CA CYS A 492 -11.67 22.50 -0.76
C CYS A 492 -10.50 21.52 -0.75
N ALA A 493 -9.61 21.60 0.25
CA ALA A 493 -8.46 20.71 0.35
C ALA A 493 -8.85 19.24 0.57
N GLU A 494 -9.92 18.96 1.32
CA GLU A 494 -10.47 17.59 1.47
C GLU A 494 -10.90 16.99 0.12
N GLN A 495 -11.27 17.84 -0.85
CA GLN A 495 -11.61 17.45 -2.22
C GLN A 495 -10.40 17.45 -3.16
N GLY A 496 -9.20 17.74 -2.65
CA GLY A 496 -7.98 17.87 -3.44
C GLY A 496 -7.97 19.11 -4.34
N LYS A 497 -8.67 20.18 -3.94
CA LYS A 497 -8.74 21.45 -4.67
C LYS A 497 -8.09 22.56 -3.86
N ASP A 498 -7.45 23.49 -4.57
CA ASP A 498 -7.02 24.74 -3.95
C ASP A 498 -8.21 25.72 -3.87
N PHE A 499 -8.28 26.44 -2.76
CA PHE A 499 -9.38 27.36 -2.49
C PHE A 499 -9.29 28.64 -3.33
N VAL A 500 -8.10 29.18 -3.52
CA VAL A 500 -7.89 30.43 -4.27
C VAL A 500 -8.24 30.17 -5.74
N GLU A 501 -7.76 29.08 -6.33
CA GLU A 501 -8.13 28.73 -7.70
C GLU A 501 -9.64 28.51 -7.88
N VAL A 502 -10.31 27.89 -6.90
CA VAL A 502 -11.77 27.73 -6.94
C VAL A 502 -12.49 29.08 -6.92
N LEU A 503 -11.99 30.05 -6.17
CA LEU A 503 -12.55 31.40 -6.16
C LEU A 503 -12.28 32.15 -7.47
N ASP A 504 -11.04 32.13 -7.97
CA ASP A 504 -10.66 32.81 -9.21
C ASP A 504 -11.43 32.23 -10.40
N GLN A 505 -11.57 30.90 -10.47
CA GLN A 505 -12.37 30.22 -11.48
C GLN A 505 -13.86 30.58 -11.37
N ARG A 506 -14.40 30.69 -10.14
CA ARG A 506 -15.79 31.11 -9.93
C ARG A 506 -16.02 32.56 -10.36
N GLU A 507 -15.09 33.46 -10.07
CA GLU A 507 -15.17 34.86 -10.50
C GLU A 507 -15.18 34.94 -12.04
N TYR A 508 -14.30 34.20 -12.70
CA TYR A 508 -14.27 34.09 -14.16
C TYR A 508 -15.55 33.48 -14.75
N GLU A 509 -16.07 32.42 -14.14
CA GLU A 509 -17.34 31.81 -14.56
C GLU A 509 -18.50 32.80 -14.41
N MET A 510 -18.58 33.50 -13.28
CA MET A 510 -19.61 34.51 -13.02
C MET A 510 -19.53 35.68 -14.00
N SER A 511 -18.33 36.15 -14.37
CA SER A 511 -18.18 37.19 -15.39
C SER A 511 -18.64 36.69 -16.77
N LEU A 512 -18.27 35.47 -17.16
CA LEU A 512 -18.72 34.86 -18.42
C LEU A 512 -20.24 34.65 -18.47
N ILE A 513 -20.86 34.31 -17.33
CA ILE A 513 -22.30 34.16 -17.20
C ILE A 513 -22.98 35.52 -17.36
N ALA A 514 -22.47 36.56 -16.72
CA ALA A 514 -22.98 37.93 -16.84
C ALA A 514 -22.95 38.42 -18.30
N ASP A 515 -21.89 38.07 -19.04
CA ASP A 515 -21.74 38.40 -20.46
C ASP A 515 -22.62 37.56 -21.40
N ARG A 516 -23.31 36.53 -20.87
CA ARG A 516 -24.17 35.60 -21.62
C ARG A 516 -25.63 35.67 -21.11
N PRO A 517 -26.48 36.54 -21.68
CA PRO A 517 -27.82 36.84 -21.16
C PRO A 517 -28.70 35.62 -20.91
N HIS A 518 -28.63 34.61 -21.77
CA HIS A 518 -29.41 33.37 -21.62
C HIS A 518 -28.96 32.53 -20.40
N LEU A 519 -27.66 32.50 -20.09
CA LEU A 519 -27.14 31.80 -18.92
C LEU A 519 -27.40 32.59 -17.64
N ALA A 520 -27.23 33.92 -17.69
CA ALA A 520 -27.57 34.80 -16.56
C ALA A 520 -29.05 34.70 -16.18
N ALA A 521 -29.95 34.72 -17.17
CA ALA A 521 -31.39 34.55 -16.95
C ALA A 521 -31.73 33.16 -16.38
N ALA A 522 -31.09 32.10 -16.88
CA ALA A 522 -31.29 30.75 -16.36
C ALA A 522 -30.84 30.63 -14.89
N MET A 523 -29.66 31.15 -14.54
CA MET A 523 -29.17 31.12 -13.15
C MET A 523 -30.00 31.99 -12.20
N ALA A 524 -30.41 33.19 -12.63
CA ALA A 524 -31.28 34.06 -11.83
C ALA A 524 -32.66 33.41 -11.58
N ALA A 525 -33.14 32.59 -12.51
CA ALA A 525 -34.38 31.82 -12.37
C ALA A 525 -34.21 30.51 -11.56
N GLY A 526 -33.02 30.23 -10.99
CA GLY A 526 -32.74 28.98 -10.28
C GLY A 526 -32.76 27.74 -11.18
N MET A 527 -32.59 27.92 -12.49
CA MET A 527 -32.49 26.85 -13.47
C MET A 527 -31.04 26.41 -13.61
N ASN A 528 -30.81 25.11 -13.79
CA ASN A 528 -29.48 24.62 -14.13
C ASN A 528 -29.15 25.06 -15.57
N PRO A 529 -28.12 25.91 -15.78
CA PRO A 529 -27.81 26.47 -17.09
C PRO A 529 -27.35 25.42 -18.12
N LEU A 530 -26.94 24.21 -17.68
CA LEU A 530 -26.51 23.13 -18.57
C LEU A 530 -27.66 22.23 -19.05
N THR A 531 -28.73 22.10 -18.26
CA THR A 531 -29.86 21.22 -18.57
C THR A 531 -31.13 21.97 -18.95
N GLY A 532 -31.18 23.29 -18.73
CA GLY A 532 -32.38 24.12 -18.96
C GLY A 532 -33.55 23.74 -18.06
N GLN A 533 -33.34 22.87 -17.07
CA GLN A 533 -34.35 22.45 -16.11
C GLN A 533 -34.32 23.40 -14.92
N ALA A 534 -35.50 23.84 -14.46
CA ALA A 534 -35.64 24.40 -13.13
C ALA A 534 -35.06 23.41 -12.10
N ALA A 535 -34.38 23.91 -11.06
CA ALA A 535 -34.11 23.10 -9.88
C ALA A 535 -35.43 22.40 -9.52
N ALA A 536 -35.40 21.06 -9.46
CA ALA A 536 -36.63 20.26 -9.36
C ALA A 536 -37.53 20.83 -8.26
N PRO A 537 -38.82 21.14 -8.55
CA PRO A 537 -39.71 21.64 -7.53
C PRO A 537 -39.79 20.61 -6.42
N ALA A 538 -39.85 21.09 -5.17
CA ALA A 538 -40.17 20.22 -4.04
C ALA A 538 -41.47 19.46 -4.38
N PRO A 539 -41.54 18.15 -4.09
CA PRO A 539 -42.76 17.39 -4.36
C PRO A 539 -43.95 18.07 -3.67
N PRO A 540 -45.13 18.09 -4.29
CA PRO A 540 -46.29 18.79 -3.76
C PRO A 540 -46.63 18.28 -2.35
N GLU A 541 -46.84 19.21 -1.41
CA GLU A 541 -47.26 18.91 -0.05
C GLU A 541 -48.55 18.08 -0.09
N GLY A 542 -48.46 16.80 0.30
CA GLY A 542 -49.63 15.94 0.49
C GLY A 542 -49.59 14.53 -0.10
N GLN A 543 -48.52 14.08 -0.77
CA GLN A 543 -48.44 12.69 -1.29
C GLN A 543 -47.13 11.96 -1.01
N VAL A 544 -46.58 12.15 0.20
CA VAL A 544 -45.50 11.31 0.72
C VAL A 544 -45.95 10.76 2.07
N ALA A 545 -45.85 9.45 2.26
CA ALA A 545 -45.97 8.80 3.56
C ALA A 545 -45.03 9.48 4.58
N PRO A 546 -45.28 9.41 5.90
CA PRO A 546 -44.69 10.33 6.89
C PRO A 546 -43.17 10.27 7.12
N GLU A 547 -42.38 9.64 6.26
CA GLU A 547 -40.92 9.53 6.40
C GLU A 547 -40.09 10.50 5.54
N ASP A 548 -40.63 11.12 4.49
CA ASP A 548 -39.82 11.86 3.49
C ASP A 548 -40.32 13.28 3.14
N ALA A 549 -40.89 14.00 4.12
CA ALA A 549 -41.17 15.42 3.96
C ALA A 549 -39.89 16.25 4.17
N ARG A 550 -39.25 16.74 3.08
CA ARG A 550 -38.24 17.80 3.19
C ARG A 550 -38.92 19.10 3.63
N PRO A 551 -38.61 19.68 4.80
CA PRO A 551 -39.14 20.97 5.18
C PRO A 551 -38.36 22.11 4.49
N ALA A 552 -39.08 23.19 4.17
CA ALA A 552 -38.58 24.42 3.55
C ALA A 552 -37.24 24.90 4.16
N ALA A 553 -36.34 25.39 3.30
CA ALA A 553 -34.97 25.90 3.54
C ALA A 553 -34.58 26.14 5.01
N ARG A 554 -34.41 25.06 5.75
CA ARG A 554 -33.74 25.07 7.05
C ARG A 554 -32.25 25.10 6.79
N SER A 555 -31.50 25.92 7.55
CA SER A 555 -30.03 25.90 7.52
C SER A 555 -29.54 24.45 7.67
N ALA A 556 -28.38 24.11 7.11
CA ALA A 556 -27.85 22.75 7.19
C ALA A 556 -27.78 22.27 8.66
N LEU A 557 -27.47 23.18 9.59
CA LEU A 557 -27.55 22.94 11.03
C LEU A 557 -28.97 22.60 11.54
N ALA A 558 -29.99 23.31 11.07
CA ALA A 558 -31.37 23.02 11.44
C ALA A 558 -31.88 21.70 10.84
N GLN A 559 -31.36 21.28 9.68
CA GLN A 559 -31.63 19.96 9.10
C GLN A 559 -30.93 18.87 9.91
N MET A 560 -29.64 19.04 10.24
CA MET A 560 -28.89 18.10 11.07
C MET A 560 -29.51 17.93 12.45
N ARG A 561 -29.97 19.00 13.07
CA ARG A 561 -30.70 18.96 14.35
C ARG A 561 -32.00 18.16 14.23
N ALA A 562 -32.79 18.41 13.18
CA ALA A 562 -34.00 17.65 12.93
C ALA A 562 -33.74 16.16 12.67
N THR A 563 -32.63 15.82 12.01
CA THR A 563 -32.21 14.42 11.82
C THR A 563 -31.73 13.79 13.13
N ALA A 564 -30.96 14.52 13.95
CA ALA A 564 -30.50 14.04 15.26
C ALA A 564 -31.67 13.78 16.22
N ASP A 565 -32.70 14.63 16.17
CA ASP A 565 -33.92 14.51 16.97
C ASP A 565 -34.95 13.53 16.33
N SER A 566 -34.59 12.81 15.27
CA SER A 566 -35.51 11.90 14.57
C SER A 566 -35.62 10.53 15.25
N PRO A 567 -36.82 9.89 15.26
CA PRO A 567 -37.00 8.55 15.80
C PRO A 567 -36.10 7.50 15.13
N ALA A 568 -35.77 7.70 13.86
CA ALA A 568 -34.86 6.83 13.11
C ALA A 568 -33.41 6.95 13.60
N HIS A 569 -32.98 8.14 14.03
CA HIS A 569 -31.67 8.33 14.64
C HIS A 569 -31.61 7.73 16.04
N GLU A 570 -32.64 7.91 16.88
CA GLU A 570 -32.74 7.26 18.19
C GLU A 570 -32.72 5.73 18.06
N ALA A 571 -33.48 5.16 17.12
CA ALA A 571 -33.46 3.73 16.83
C ALA A 571 -32.08 3.23 16.35
N PHE A 572 -31.33 4.03 15.60
CA PHE A 572 -29.95 3.73 15.22
C PHE A 572 -28.98 3.76 16.41
N LEU A 573 -29.19 4.65 17.39
CA LEU A 573 -28.42 4.70 18.63
C LEU A 573 -28.72 3.48 19.53
N ASP A 574 -29.99 3.05 19.57
CA ASP A 574 -30.45 1.89 20.34
C ASP A 574 -30.06 0.54 19.71
N ALA A 575 -29.86 0.49 18.39
CA ALA A 575 -29.40 -0.72 17.68
C ALA A 575 -27.91 -1.04 17.88
N ARG A 576 -27.17 -0.26 18.68
CA ARG A 576 -25.81 -0.60 19.07
C ARG A 576 -25.86 -1.85 19.98
N PRO A 577 -25.05 -2.89 19.73
CA PRO A 577 -24.90 -3.96 20.72
C PRO A 577 -24.43 -3.32 22.02
N ALA A 578 -25.16 -3.56 23.12
CA ALA A 578 -24.75 -3.14 24.44
C ALA A 578 -23.31 -3.63 24.67
N ALA A 579 -22.43 -2.68 25.02
CA ALA A 579 -21.00 -2.92 25.21
C ALA A 579 -20.73 -3.95 26.33
#